data_AF-A0A933G0N6-F1
#
_entry.id   AF-A0A933G0N6-F1
#
_cell.length_a   1.000
_cell.length_b   1.000
_cell.length_c   1.000
_cell.angle_alpha   90.00
_cell.angle_beta   90.00
_cell.angle_gamma   90.00
#
_symmetry.space_group_name_H-M   'P 1'
#
loop_
_entity.id
_entity.type
_entity.pdbx_description
1 polymer ?
#
loop_
_entity_poly.entity_id
_entity_poly.type
_entity_poly.pdbx_seq_one_letter_code
_entity_poly.pdbx_strand_id
1 'polypeptide(L)' 'MTGPARTPWPEAMPPAEEALEAILRREGLQPRWWSNGPGDSYRAHRHPYHKVPYCGRGSIRFSHAGAEGVACVEAATC' A
#
# COMPACT_ATOMS: atom_id res chain seq x y z
N MET A 1 -1.15 21.71 7.71
CA MET A 1 -1.02 20.49 6.87
C MET A 1 -2.07 19.50 7.31
N THR A 2 -3.01 19.16 6.43
CA THR A 2 -3.99 18.10 6.71
C THR A 2 -3.25 16.76 6.76
N GLY A 3 -3.51 15.96 7.78
CA GLY A 3 -2.95 14.61 7.91
C GLY A 3 -3.39 13.68 6.76
N PRO A 4 -2.93 12.41 6.76
CA PRO A 4 -3.32 11.45 5.75
C PRO A 4 -4.85 11.28 5.73
N ALA A 5 -5.45 11.36 4.55
CA ALA A 5 -6.87 11.05 4.35
C ALA A 5 -7.02 9.52 4.25
N ARG A 6 -7.89 8.94 5.08
CA ARG A 6 -8.24 7.52 5.01
C ARG A 6 -9.54 7.37 4.23
N THR A 7 -9.48 6.70 3.08
CA THR A 7 -10.66 6.27 2.33
C THR A 7 -11.00 4.83 2.74
N PRO A 8 -12.16 4.58 3.40
CA PRO A 8 -12.54 3.21 3.74
C PRO A 8 -12.89 2.41 2.48
N TRP A 9 -12.64 1.11 2.53
CA TRP A 9 -13.13 0.18 1.52
C TRP A 9 -14.66 0.15 1.57
N PRO A 10 -15.38 0.29 0.43
CA PRO A 10 -16.83 0.43 0.45
C PRO A 10 -17.58 -0.89 0.61
N GLU A 11 -16.96 -2.03 0.27
CA GLU A 11 -17.63 -3.33 0.29
C GLU A 11 -17.44 -4.07 1.63
N ALA A 12 -18.36 -4.97 1.94
CA ALA A 12 -18.31 -5.78 3.16
C ALA A 12 -17.16 -6.81 3.17
N MET A 13 -16.74 -7.25 1.99
CA MET A 13 -15.67 -8.25 1.82
C MET A 13 -14.42 -7.61 1.20
N PRO A 14 -13.22 -8.03 1.63
CA PRO A 14 -11.97 -7.69 0.98
C PRO A 14 -12.03 -8.09 -0.50
N PRO A 15 -11.47 -7.27 -1.38
CA PRO A 15 -11.40 -7.60 -2.80
C PRO A 15 -10.47 -8.80 -3.01
N ALA A 16 -10.81 -9.63 -4.00
CA ALA A 16 -9.87 -10.61 -4.54
C ALA A 16 -8.69 -9.92 -5.24
N GLU A 17 -7.59 -10.63 -5.40
CA GLU A 17 -6.38 -10.11 -6.06
C GLU A 17 -6.66 -9.61 -7.47
N GLU A 18 -7.43 -10.35 -8.26
CA GLU A 18 -7.80 -9.98 -9.62
C GLU A 18 -8.67 -8.71 -9.66
N ALA A 19 -9.53 -8.52 -8.66
CA ALA A 19 -10.36 -7.34 -8.54
C ALA A 19 -9.51 -6.10 -8.19
N LEU A 20 -8.53 -6.25 -7.27
CA LEU A 20 -7.56 -5.20 -6.96
C LEU A 20 -6.76 -4.80 -8.19
N GLU A 21 -6.23 -5.77 -8.94
CA GLU A 21 -5.52 -5.49 -10.18
C GLU A 21 -6.39 -4.71 -11.18
N ALA A 22 -7.65 -5.12 -11.36
CA ALA A 22 -8.57 -4.47 -12.28
C ALA A 22 -8.84 -3.01 -11.88
N ILE A 23 -9.00 -2.72 -10.58
CA ILE A 23 -9.18 -1.37 -10.06
C ILE A 23 -7.93 -0.52 -10.34
N LEU A 24 -6.75 -1.01 -9.96
CA LEU A 24 -5.49 -0.29 -10.13
C LEU A 24 -5.20 -0.02 -11.62
N ARG A 25 -5.49 -0.99 -12.51
CA ARG A 25 -5.35 -0.79 -13.97
C ARG A 25 -6.34 0.24 -14.51
N ARG A 26 -7.58 0.31 -14.00
CA ARG A 26 -8.55 1.36 -14.37
C ARG A 26 -8.09 2.75 -13.95
N GLU A 27 -7.31 2.85 -12.88
CA GLU A 27 -6.65 4.08 -12.45
C GLU A 27 -5.38 4.42 -13.27
N GLY A 28 -5.03 3.61 -14.28
CA GLY A 28 -3.84 3.82 -15.11
C GLY A 28 -2.53 3.31 -14.49
N LEU A 29 -2.61 2.53 -13.40
CA LEU A 29 -1.45 1.92 -12.76
C LEU A 29 -1.08 0.58 -13.43
N GLN A 30 0.16 0.15 -13.19
CA GLN A 30 0.69 -1.13 -13.65
C GLN A 30 1.01 -2.01 -12.43
N PRO A 31 0.01 -2.65 -11.80
CA PRO A 31 0.20 -3.39 -10.57
C PRO A 31 1.08 -4.62 -10.78
N ARG A 32 1.92 -4.90 -9.78
CA ARG A 32 2.66 -6.16 -9.65
C ARG A 32 2.59 -6.63 -8.20
N TRP A 33 2.51 -7.94 -7.99
CA TRP A 33 2.51 -8.51 -6.66
C TRP A 33 3.89 -8.47 -6.03
N TRP A 34 3.89 -8.22 -4.73
CA TRP A 34 5.10 -8.17 -3.92
C TRP A 34 5.63 -9.59 -3.72
N SER A 35 6.89 -9.83 -4.08
CA SER A 35 7.50 -11.18 -4.00
C SER A 35 8.20 -11.48 -2.67
N ASN A 36 8.37 -10.47 -1.82
CA ASN A 36 9.08 -10.62 -0.56
C ASN A 36 8.20 -11.24 0.53
N GLY A 37 8.85 -11.86 1.50
CA GLY A 37 8.18 -12.42 2.67
C GLY A 37 7.87 -11.37 3.75
N PRO A 38 7.00 -11.71 4.71
CA PRO A 38 6.82 -10.91 5.92
C PRO A 38 8.14 -10.68 6.67
N GLY A 39 8.35 -9.46 7.16
CA GLY A 39 9.56 -9.08 7.91
C GLY A 39 10.71 -8.53 7.07
N ASP A 40 10.64 -8.64 5.73
CA ASP A 40 11.64 -8.04 4.85
C ASP A 40 11.66 -6.52 5.01
N SER A 41 12.87 -5.96 5.17
CA SER A 41 13.08 -4.54 5.46
C SER A 41 14.05 -3.90 4.47
N TYR A 42 13.84 -2.61 4.23
CA TYR A 42 14.67 -1.81 3.35
C TYR A 42 15.23 -0.62 4.10
N ARG A 43 16.51 -0.31 3.89
CA ARG A 43 17.08 0.97 4.32
C ARG A 43 16.42 2.11 3.55
N ALA A 44 16.41 3.30 4.13
CA ALA A 44 15.88 4.50 3.48
C ALA A 44 16.57 4.72 2.12
N HIS A 45 15.77 4.93 1.08
CA HIS A 45 16.24 5.13 -0.30
C HIS A 45 15.27 6.02 -1.07
N ARG A 46 15.70 6.49 -2.24
CA ARG A 46 14.90 7.34 -3.15
C ARG A 46 14.66 6.60 -4.47
N HIS A 47 13.52 6.86 -5.08
CA HIS A 47 13.20 6.42 -6.43
C HIS A 47 13.05 7.64 -7.35
N PRO A 48 13.45 7.55 -8.63
CA PRO A 48 13.21 8.61 -9.61
C PRO A 48 11.76 8.63 -10.13
N TYR A 49 10.88 7.81 -9.54
CA TYR A 49 9.48 7.65 -9.92
C TYR A 49 8.59 7.60 -8.67
N HIS A 50 7.29 7.85 -8.85
CA HIS A 50 6.29 7.70 -7.80
C HIS A 50 6.01 6.22 -7.53
N LYS A 51 6.32 5.77 -6.32
CA LYS A 51 6.05 4.40 -5.87
C LYS A 51 4.74 4.37 -5.09
N VAL A 52 3.77 3.59 -5.59
CA VAL A 52 2.44 3.41 -5.00
C VAL A 52 2.31 1.98 -4.48
N PRO A 53 2.69 1.69 -3.22
CA PRO A 53 2.52 0.38 -2.62
C PRO A 53 1.06 0.15 -2.20
N TYR A 54 0.52 -1.02 -2.53
CA TYR A 54 -0.77 -1.50 -2.04
C TYR A 54 -0.55 -2.80 -1.25
N CYS A 55 -1.26 -2.97 -0.13
CA CYS A 55 -1.21 -4.18 0.69
C CYS A 55 -2.53 -4.94 0.52
N GLY A 56 -2.52 -6.04 -0.23
CA GLY A 56 -3.70 -6.88 -0.43
C GLY A 56 -4.04 -7.74 0.80
N ARG A 57 -3.03 -8.09 1.61
CA ARG A 57 -3.19 -8.89 2.83
C ARG A 57 -2.07 -8.59 3.83
N GLY A 58 -2.43 -8.52 5.12
CA GLY A 58 -1.48 -8.22 6.20
C GLY A 58 -1.19 -6.73 6.30
N SER A 59 0.07 -6.36 6.53
CA SER A 59 0.45 -4.96 6.66
C SER A 59 1.86 -4.63 6.18
N ILE A 60 2.04 -3.35 5.82
CA ILE A 60 3.33 -2.76 5.44
C ILE A 60 3.55 -1.49 6.28
N ARG A 61 4.74 -1.38 6.86
CA ARG A 61 5.16 -0.22 7.65
C ARG A 61 6.12 0.65 6.86
N PHE A 62 5.77 1.93 6.69
CA PHE A 62 6.65 2.93 6.07
C PHE A 62 7.26 3.85 7.11
N SER A 63 8.57 4.04 6.99
CA SER A 63 9.34 5.05 7.72
C SER A 63 10.00 5.96 6.69
N HIS A 64 9.92 7.28 6.89
CA HIS A 64 10.58 8.25 6.02
C HIS A 64 11.63 9.03 6.81
N ALA A 65 12.77 9.32 6.18
CA ALA A 65 13.81 10.14 6.79
C ALA A 65 13.39 11.62 6.69
N GLY A 66 13.00 12.24 7.80
CA GLY A 66 12.87 13.71 7.88
C GLY A 66 11.61 14.29 8.54
N ALA A 67 10.65 13.48 8.96
CA ALA A 67 9.61 13.90 9.91
C ALA A 67 9.09 12.65 10.64
N GLU A 68 8.69 12.80 11.90
CA GLU A 68 8.14 11.68 12.66
C GLU A 68 6.78 11.30 12.07
N GLY A 69 6.73 10.13 11.41
CA GLY A 69 5.50 9.63 10.83
C GLY A 69 5.69 8.22 10.29
N VAL A 70 5.13 7.26 11.01
CA VAL A 70 4.98 5.89 10.54
C VAL A 70 3.62 5.82 9.86
N ALA A 71 3.61 5.51 8.57
CA ALA A 71 2.38 5.10 7.89
C ALA A 71 2.31 3.58 7.91
N CYS A 72 1.32 3.03 8.62
CA CYS A 72 0.96 1.62 8.49
C CYS A 72 -0.18 1.52 7.48
N VAL A 73 0.04 0.72 6.44
CA VAL A 73 -1.04 0.30 5.55
C VAL A 73 -1.41 -1.10 5.99
N GLU A 74 -2.60 -1.24 6.57
CA GLU A 74 -3.19 -2.52 6.94
C GLU A 74 -4.22 -2.88 5.85
N ALA A 75 -4.17 -4.09 5.32
CA ALA A 75 -5.29 -4.63 4.56
C ALA A 75 -6.48 -4.75 5.53
N ALA A 76 -7.63 -4.19 5.18
CA ALA A 76 -8.82 -4.28 6.02
C ALA A 76 -9.17 -5.76 6.23
N THR A 77 -9.02 -6.26 7.45
CA THR A 77 -9.61 -7.53 7.89
C THR A 77 -11.10 -7.32 8.09
N CYS A 78 -11.93 -8.21 7.54
CA CYS A 78 -13.34 -8.35 7.93
C CYS A 78 -13.50 -8.48 9.44
#